data_AF-A0A976Q6F3-F1
#
_entry.id   AF-A0A976Q6F3-F1
#
_cell.length_a   1.000
_cell.length_b   1.000
_cell.length_c   1.000
_cell.angle_alpha   90.00
_cell.angle_beta   90.00
_cell.angle_gamma   90.00
#
_symmetry.space_group_name_H-M   'P 1'
#
loop_
_entity.id
_entity.type
_entity.pdbx_description
1 polymer ?
#
loop_
_entity_poly.entity_id
_entity_poly.type
_entity_poly.pdbx_seq_one_letter_code
_entity_poly.pdbx_strand_id
1 'polypeptide(L)' 'MNPEAIVKLEEVLNEKAAASGNNFSFKIKNLKCKSLISVDIIIESNLASLISVYTDNTHLQLQSCNGFV' A
#
# COMPACT_ATOMS: atom_id res chain seq x y z
N MET A 1 -6.01 14.13 2.50
CA MET A 1 -5.52 12.79 2.86
C MET A 1 -5.61 12.67 4.37
N ASN A 2 -6.17 11.58 4.91
CA ASN A 2 -6.16 11.37 6.35
C ASN A 2 -4.83 10.65 6.71
N PRO A 3 -3.81 11.33 7.24
CA PRO A 3 -2.57 10.67 7.65
C PRO A 3 -2.80 9.51 8.62
N GLU A 4 -3.94 9.47 9.30
CA GLU A 4 -4.36 8.35 10.15
C GLU A 4 -4.53 7.02 9.40
N ALA A 5 -4.91 7.02 8.12
CA ALA A 5 -5.12 5.78 7.37
C ALA A 5 -3.80 5.03 7.13
N ILE A 6 -2.74 5.76 6.78
CA ILE A 6 -1.40 5.18 6.61
C ILE A 6 -0.89 4.67 7.96
N VAL A 7 -1.05 5.43 9.03
CA VAL A 7 -0.65 4.99 10.38
C VAL A 7 -1.38 3.71 10.80
N LYS A 8 -2.70 3.61 10.56
CA LYS A 8 -3.46 2.38 10.81
C LYS A 8 -2.97 1.21 9.96
N LEU A 9 -2.60 1.45 8.70
CA LEU A 9 -2.02 0.41 7.85
C LEU A 9 -0.66 -0.05 8.38
N GLU A 10 0.18 0.87 8.87
CA GLU A 10 1.45 0.48 9.50
C GLU A 10 1.23 -0.42 10.73
N GLU A 11 0.20 -0.13 11.52
CA GLU A 11 -0.18 -0.95 12.67
C GLU A 11 -0.72 -2.33 12.26
N VAL A 12 -1.65 -2.38 11.31
CA VAL A 12 -2.28 -3.63 10.84
C VAL A 12 -1.27 -4.54 10.12
N LEU A 13 -0.41 -3.94 9.30
CA LEU A 13 0.60 -4.67 8.55
C LEU A 13 1.87 -4.94 9.39
N ASN A 14 2.00 -4.27 10.54
CA ASN A 14 3.18 -4.29 11.40
C ASN A 14 4.47 -3.97 10.61
N GLU A 15 4.38 -3.03 9.69
CA GLU A 15 5.46 -2.60 8.80
C GLU A 15 5.39 -1.09 8.62
N LYS A 16 6.54 -0.41 8.60
CA LYS A 16 6.57 1.04 8.32
C LYS A 16 6.47 1.31 6.83
N ALA A 17 5.71 2.34 6.46
CA ALA A 17 5.60 2.76 5.08
C ALA A 17 6.89 3.50 4.68
N ALA A 18 7.48 3.11 3.56
CA ALA A 18 8.44 3.95 2.86
C ALA A 18 7.65 5.00 2.08
N ALA A 19 7.72 6.26 2.52
CA ALA A 19 7.02 7.37 1.90
C ALA A 19 7.93 8.13 0.90
N SER A 20 7.39 8.46 -0.26
CA SER A 20 8.03 9.33 -1.26
C SER A 20 6.97 10.20 -1.94
N GLY A 21 6.83 11.45 -1.50
CA GLY A 21 5.78 12.35 -1.97
C GLY A 21 4.38 11.79 -1.66
N ASN A 22 3.64 11.46 -2.71
CA ASN A 22 2.29 10.90 -2.62
C ASN A 22 2.25 9.36 -2.67
N ASN A 23 3.42 8.72 -2.64
CA ASN A 23 3.55 7.27 -2.74
C ASN A 23 3.93 6.69 -1.37
N PHE A 24 3.25 5.62 -0.99
CA PHE A 24 3.50 4.89 0.25
C PHE A 24 3.69 3.41 -0.10
N SER A 25 4.84 2.85 0.26
CA SER A 25 5.20 1.48 -0.04
C SER A 25 5.39 0.67 1.24
N PHE A 26 4.75 -0.49 1.33
CA PHE A 26 4.93 -1.47 2.39
C PHE A 26 5.58 -2.73 1.82
N LYS A 27 6.43 -3.37 2.60
CA LYS A 27 7.08 -4.63 2.26
C LYS A 27 6.84 -5.65 3.36
N ILE A 28 5.87 -6.52 3.14
CA ILE A 28 5.40 -7.49 4.12
C ILE A 28 6.07 -8.83 3.84
N LYS A 29 6.86 -9.32 4.81
CA LYS A 29 7.50 -10.63 4.68
C LYS A 29 6.52 -11.75 5.06
N ASN A 30 6.13 -12.58 4.10
CA ASN A 30 5.33 -13.78 4.36
C ASN A 30 6.24 -14.96 4.69
N LEU A 31 6.37 -15.26 5.99
CA LEU A 31 7.23 -16.35 6.49
C LEU A 31 6.73 -17.75 6.09
N LYS A 32 5.42 -17.93 5.86
CA LYS A 32 4.85 -19.23 5.49
C LYS A 32 5.25 -19.62 4.07
N CYS A 33 5.13 -18.67 3.14
CA CYS A 33 5.41 -18.89 1.72
C CYS A 33 6.83 -18.50 1.31
N LYS A 34 7.65 -18.01 2.25
CA LYS A 34 8.99 -17.44 2.00
C LYS A 34 8.97 -16.39 0.88
N SER A 35 7.91 -15.61 0.80
CA SER A 35 7.72 -14.58 -0.23
C SER A 35 7.65 -13.18 0.36
N LEU A 36 7.93 -12.19 -0.47
CA LEU A 36 7.71 -10.78 -0.15
C LEU A 36 6.43 -10.31 -0.83
N ILE A 37 5.56 -9.67 -0.06
CA ILE A 37 4.36 -8.99 -0.57
C ILE A 37 4.63 -7.49 -0.49
N SER A 38 4.61 -6.83 -1.64
CA SER A 38 4.70 -5.38 -1.74
C SER A 38 3.31 -4.78 -1.86
N VAL A 39 3.06 -3.70 -1.14
CA VAL A 39 1.84 -2.91 -1.25
C VAL A 39 2.24 -1.47 -1.55
N ASP A 40 1.85 -0.97 -2.71
CA ASP A 40 2.07 0.41 -3.11
C ASP A 40 0.74 1.16 -3.15
N ILE A 41 0.69 2.31 -2.50
CA ILE A 41 -0.45 3.22 -2.46
C ILE A 41 0.00 4.54 -3.06
N ILE A 42 -0.56 4.90 -4.22
CA ILE A 42 -0.28 6.15 -4.91
C ILE A 42 -1.52 7.03 -4.82
N ILE A 43 -1.35 8.21 -4.23
CA ILE A 43 -2.42 9.21 -4.11
C ILE A 43 -2.35 10.10 -5.35
N GLU A 44 -3.32 9.96 -6.25
CA GLU A 44 -3.43 10.78 -7.45
C GLU A 44 -4.20 12.08 -7.15
N SER A 45 -4.19 12.98 -8.14
CA SER A 45 -4.97 14.21 -8.07
C SER A 45 -6.48 13.89 -8.00
N ASN A 46 -7.26 14.68 -7.25
CA ASN A 46 -8.70 14.49 -7.01
C ASN A 46 -9.10 13.32 -6.07
N LEU A 47 -8.24 12.95 -5.10
CA LEU A 47 -8.54 11.93 -4.07
C LEU A 47 -8.72 10.50 -4.61
N ALA A 48 -8.46 10.28 -5.91
CA ALA A 48 -8.34 8.94 -6.46
C ALA A 48 -7.04 8.30 -5.95
N SER A 49 -7.13 7.05 -5.53
CA SER A 49 -5.95 6.28 -5.11
C SER A 49 -5.77 5.06 -6.01
N LEU A 50 -4.52 4.77 -6.32
CA LEU A 50 -4.08 3.52 -6.92
C LEU A 50 -3.48 2.66 -5.82
N ILE A 51 -4.01 1.45 -5.64
CA ILE A 51 -3.49 0.48 -4.67
C ILE A 51 -3.03 -0.75 -5.44
N SER A 52 -1.75 -1.04 -5.38
CA SER A 52 -1.14 -2.22 -6.00
C SER A 52 -0.64 -3.15 -4.92
N VAL A 53 -0.98 -4.44 -5.03
CA VAL A 53 -0.49 -5.51 -4.17
C VAL A 53 0.16 -6.55 -5.05
N TYR A 54 1.43 -6.85 -4.81
CA TYR A 54 2.18 -7.73 -5.68
C TYR A 54 3.23 -8.55 -4.96
N THR A 55 3.57 -9.67 -5.59
CA THR A 55 4.74 -10.50 -5.30
C THR A 55 5.58 -10.58 -6.57
N ASP A 56 6.67 -11.35 -6.53
CA ASP A 56 7.54 -11.55 -7.69
C ASP A 56 6.82 -12.10 -8.93
N ASN A 57 5.68 -12.80 -8.75
CA ASN A 57 4.99 -13.53 -9.82
C ASN A 57 3.50 -13.18 -9.97
N THR A 58 2.99 -12.24 -9.18
CA THR A 58 1.54 -11.93 -9.19
C THR A 58 1.32 -10.48 -8.85
N HIS A 59 0.40 -9.83 -9.56
CA HIS A 59 0.08 -8.43 -9.40
C HIS A 59 -1.43 -8.24 -9.38
N LEU A 60 -1.94 -7.63 -8.32
CA LEU A 60 -3.32 -7.18 -8.18
C LEU A 60 -3.32 -5.66 -8.04
N GLN A 61 -4.19 -4.98 -8.79
CA GLN A 61 -4.26 -3.52 -8.78
C GLN A 61 -5.70 -3.05 -8.71
N LEU A 62 -5.96 -2.13 -7.78
CA LEU A 62 -7.21 -1.41 -7.63
C LEU A 62 -6.98 0.03 -8.08
N GLN A 63 -7.61 0.43 -9.18
CA GLN A 63 -7.47 1.78 -9.75
C GLN A 63 -8.67 2.65 -9.38
N SER A 64 -8.46 3.97 -9.35
CA SER A 64 -9.51 4.97 -9.13
C SER A 64 -10.31 4.72 -7.86
N CYS A 65 -9.64 4.28 -6.79
CA CYS A 65 -10.25 4.11 -5.48
C CYS A 65 -10.59 5.49 -4.92
N ASN A 66 -11.84 5.90 -5.09
CA ASN A 66 -12.36 7.14 -4.50
C ASN A 66 -12.79 6.85 -3.05
N GLY A 67 -12.37 7.71 -2.12
CA GLY A 67 -12.69 7.54 -0.71
C GLY A 67 -11.79 6.54 0.01
N PHE A 68 -10.51 6.48 -0.34
CA PHE A 68 -9.51 5.93 0.56
C PHE A 68 -9.41 6.89 1.78
N VAL A 69 -10.17 6.58 2.83
CA VAL A 69 -10.30 7.37 4.08
C VAL A 69 -9.46 6.77 5.19
#